data_AF-A0A7C6BU82-F1
#
_entry.id   AF-A0A7C6BU82-F1
#
_cell.length_a   1.000
_cell.length_b   1.000
_cell.length_c   1.000
_cell.angle_alpha   90.00
_cell.angle_beta   90.00
_cell.angle_gamma   90.00
#
_symmetry.space_group_name_H-M   'P 1'
#
loop_
_entity.id
_entity.type
_entity.pdbx_description
1 polymer ?
#
loop_
_entity_poly.entity_id
_entity_poly.type
_entity_poly.pdbx_seq_one_letter_code
_entity_poly.pdbx_strand_id
1 'polypeptide(L)'
;MRLGIAVDSRVCMACYCCFMACKDEHCGYGSKLSAPQPMMGQKWIDVREWERGDDSRRIKTATVPTLCAHCQDPHCAKVAKDGAVYKRDDGIVIIDPEKSKGQKEIVDACPINAVYWNEELQIPQKCTMCAELLDDPEYLDYLGDKKFKKPRCVEACPNHALIFGDLDDPNSEISKAIAEGRVTPLEGLEDMKTNVVWLNVPSVFLAGTVYYPAEMEEVVVGAKVKLTCKETGETWETETNYFGDWEVEWLPKNKNIDVEISFDGYKTATYSAFTDKDHYVGMTYLEKN
;
A
#
# COMPACT_ATOMS: atom_id res chain seq x y z
N MET A 1 13.53 16.70 11.81
CA MET A 1 12.18 16.65 11.24
C MET A 1 12.31 16.07 9.87
N ARG A 2 11.85 14.83 9.71
CA ARG A 2 11.78 14.14 8.42
C ARG A 2 10.32 14.00 8.05
N LEU A 3 9.90 14.72 7.00
CA LEU A 3 8.54 14.68 6.53
C LEU A 3 8.27 13.39 5.75
N GLY A 4 7.13 12.76 6.03
CA GLY A 4 6.77 11.50 5.43
C GLY A 4 5.27 11.31 5.28
N ILE A 5 4.90 10.24 4.57
CA ILE A 5 3.51 9.80 4.39
C ILE A 5 3.41 8.31 4.73
N ALA A 6 2.49 7.93 5.61
CA ALA A 6 2.06 6.54 5.72
C ALA A 6 0.83 6.31 4.83
N VAL A 7 0.83 5.21 4.08
CA VAL A 7 -0.26 4.77 3.21
C VAL A 7 -0.91 3.55 3.83
N ASP A 8 -2.09 3.67 4.44
CA ASP A 8 -2.84 2.52 4.96
C ASP A 8 -3.81 1.97 3.92
N SER A 9 -3.44 0.83 3.33
CA SER A 9 -4.22 0.16 2.29
C SER A 9 -5.53 -0.45 2.79
N ARG A 10 -5.75 -0.61 4.11
CA ARG A 10 -7.01 -1.16 4.63
C ARG A 10 -8.21 -0.25 4.43
N VAL A 11 -7.98 1.06 4.43
CA VAL A 11 -9.04 2.07 4.41
C VAL A 11 -9.12 2.82 3.08
N CYS A 12 -8.19 2.53 2.16
CA CYS A 12 -8.25 3.05 0.80
C CYS A 12 -9.40 2.38 0.03
N MET A 13 -10.30 3.21 -0.50
CA MET A 13 -11.46 2.77 -1.30
C MET A 13 -11.31 3.06 -2.80
N ALA A 14 -10.09 3.42 -3.25
CA ALA A 14 -9.81 3.83 -4.63
C ALA A 14 -10.80 4.88 -5.19
N CYS A 15 -11.08 5.95 -4.43
CA CYS A 15 -11.90 7.05 -4.92
C CYS A 15 -11.17 8.00 -5.90
N TYR A 16 -9.85 7.82 -6.07
CA TYR A 16 -8.97 8.66 -6.91
C TYR A 16 -8.91 10.15 -6.55
N CYS A 17 -9.46 10.58 -5.41
CA CYS A 17 -9.35 11.97 -4.94
C CYS A 17 -7.89 12.43 -4.83
N CYS A 18 -6.99 11.56 -4.37
CA CYS A 18 -5.57 11.86 -4.26
C CYS A 18 -4.89 12.06 -5.63
N PHE A 19 -5.25 11.26 -6.63
CA PHE A 19 -4.79 11.41 -8.02
C PHE A 19 -5.30 12.71 -8.62
N MET A 20 -6.60 12.99 -8.49
CA MET A 20 -7.22 14.21 -9.00
C MET A 20 -6.64 15.47 -8.34
N ALA A 21 -6.45 15.46 -7.03
CA ALA A 21 -5.87 16.60 -6.31
C ALA A 21 -4.41 16.85 -6.71
N CYS A 22 -3.64 15.81 -6.98
CA CYS A 22 -2.29 15.95 -7.52
C CYS A 22 -2.29 16.57 -8.92
N LYS A 23 -3.24 16.17 -9.77
CA LYS A 23 -3.42 16.76 -11.10
C LYS A 23 -3.85 18.21 -11.02
N ASP A 24 -4.81 18.52 -10.16
CA ASP A 24 -5.30 19.90 -9.95
C ASP A 24 -4.17 20.85 -9.54
N GLU A 25 -3.29 20.40 -8.63
CA GLU A 25 -2.16 21.19 -8.15
C GLU A 25 -1.04 21.37 -9.18
N HIS A 26 -0.75 20.34 -9.98
CA HIS A 26 0.47 20.30 -10.80
C HIS A 26 0.24 20.37 -12.32
N CYS A 27 -0.98 20.15 -12.82
CA CYS A 27 -1.27 20.30 -14.24
C CYS A 27 -1.54 21.75 -14.61
N GLY A 28 -0.79 22.26 -15.59
CA GLY A 28 -0.89 23.66 -16.03
C GLY A 28 -0.23 24.67 -15.09
N TYR A 29 0.27 24.23 -13.93
CA TYR A 29 1.00 25.06 -12.97
C TYR A 29 2.43 24.54 -12.78
N GLY A 30 3.40 25.45 -12.85
CA GLY A 30 4.82 25.16 -12.63
C GLY A 30 5.37 26.02 -11.51
N SER A 31 6.36 25.49 -10.81
CA SER A 31 7.04 26.15 -9.69
C SER A 31 8.55 26.11 -9.89
N LYS A 32 9.31 26.61 -8.90
CA LYS A 32 10.76 26.44 -8.86
C LYS A 32 11.20 24.99 -8.61
N LEU A 33 10.34 24.16 -8.03
CA LEU A 33 10.67 22.78 -7.65
C LEU A 33 10.16 21.75 -8.67
N SER A 34 9.21 22.13 -9.52
CA SER A 34 8.67 21.25 -10.56
C SER A 34 8.14 22.04 -11.75
N ALA A 35 8.45 21.59 -12.97
CA ALA A 35 7.69 21.99 -14.15
C ALA A 35 6.28 21.37 -14.15
N PRO A 36 5.31 21.91 -14.91
CA PRO A 36 3.94 21.39 -14.95
C PRO A 36 3.88 19.91 -15.30
N GLN A 37 3.05 19.16 -14.57
CA GLN A 37 2.71 17.79 -14.91
C GLN A 37 1.83 17.77 -16.16
N PRO A 38 2.05 16.87 -17.13
CA PRO A 38 1.14 16.71 -18.25
C PRO A 38 -0.22 16.17 -17.78
N MET A 39 -1.30 16.61 -18.45
CA MET A 39 -2.66 16.20 -18.09
C MET A 39 -2.85 14.68 -18.17
N MET A 40 -2.23 14.03 -19.16
CA MET A 40 -2.34 12.58 -19.40
C MET A 40 -1.00 11.85 -19.19
N GLY A 41 -1.07 10.53 -19.02
CA GLY A 41 0.10 9.63 -18.98
C GLY A 41 0.78 9.53 -17.62
N GLN A 42 1.18 10.65 -17.02
CA GLN A 42 1.90 10.63 -15.74
C GLN A 42 0.95 10.54 -14.55
N LYS A 43 1.32 9.72 -13.55
CA LYS A 43 0.57 9.56 -12.29
C LYS A 43 1.52 9.71 -11.09
N TRP A 44 1.79 10.94 -10.66
CA TRP A 44 2.72 11.17 -9.54
C TRP A 44 2.27 10.52 -8.23
N ILE A 45 0.96 10.26 -8.11
CA ILE A 45 0.38 9.25 -7.22
C ILE A 45 -0.49 8.32 -8.07
N ASP A 46 -0.16 7.04 -8.10
CA ASP A 46 -0.79 5.97 -8.87
C ASP A 46 -1.56 5.05 -7.91
N VAL A 47 -2.89 5.06 -7.98
CA VAL A 47 -3.71 4.12 -7.20
C VAL A 47 -3.68 2.78 -7.93
N ARG A 48 -2.86 1.85 -7.44
CA ARG A 48 -2.78 0.51 -8.00
C ARG A 48 -3.86 -0.36 -7.42
N GLU A 49 -4.56 -1.09 -8.29
CA GLU A 49 -5.68 -1.95 -7.90
C GLU A 49 -5.49 -3.33 -8.51
N TRP A 50 -5.84 -4.36 -7.75
CA TRP A 50 -5.93 -5.72 -8.27
C TRP A 50 -7.00 -6.51 -7.55
N GLU A 51 -7.59 -7.46 -8.28
CA GLU A 51 -8.50 -8.44 -7.72
C GLU A 51 -7.72 -9.51 -6.95
N ARG A 52 -8.31 -9.98 -5.86
CA ARG A 52 -7.78 -11.03 -4.98
C ARG A 52 -8.80 -12.15 -4.86
N GLY A 53 -8.31 -13.38 -4.80
CA GLY A 53 -9.10 -14.60 -4.84
C GLY A 53 -9.10 -15.22 -6.23
N ASP A 54 -9.30 -16.53 -6.31
CA ASP A 54 -9.23 -17.29 -7.55
C ASP A 54 -10.49 -18.13 -7.86
N ASP A 55 -11.52 -18.01 -7.04
CA ASP A 55 -12.85 -18.56 -7.28
C ASP A 55 -13.93 -17.51 -7.04
N SER A 56 -15.04 -17.67 -7.75
CA SER A 56 -16.27 -16.88 -7.67
C SER A 56 -16.88 -16.73 -6.26
N ARG A 57 -16.47 -17.56 -5.28
CA ARG A 57 -17.03 -17.57 -3.92
C ARG A 57 -16.37 -16.60 -2.96
N ARG A 58 -15.10 -16.24 -3.16
CA ARG A 58 -14.39 -15.29 -2.30
C ARG A 58 -13.45 -14.40 -3.11
N ILE A 59 -13.99 -13.26 -3.54
CA ILE A 59 -13.26 -12.23 -4.25
C ILE A 59 -13.15 -10.98 -3.38
N LYS A 60 -11.97 -10.35 -3.38
CA LYS A 60 -11.69 -9.07 -2.74
C LYS A 60 -10.98 -8.16 -3.74
N THR A 61 -10.90 -6.88 -3.44
CA THR A 61 -10.03 -5.95 -4.16
C THR A 61 -8.96 -5.45 -3.21
N ALA A 62 -7.76 -5.25 -3.72
CA ALA A 62 -6.70 -4.55 -3.03
C ALA A 62 -6.43 -3.24 -3.73
N THR A 63 -6.22 -2.19 -2.94
CA THR A 63 -5.93 -0.85 -3.45
C THR A 63 -4.72 -0.27 -2.71
N VAL A 64 -3.73 0.16 -3.48
CA VAL A 64 -2.44 0.65 -2.95
C VAL A 64 -2.05 1.93 -3.66
N PRO A 65 -2.34 3.10 -3.07
CA PRO A 65 -1.78 4.37 -3.52
C PRO A 65 -0.24 4.29 -3.51
N THR A 66 0.36 4.42 -4.69
CA THR A 66 1.80 4.31 -4.91
C THR A 66 2.33 5.64 -5.42
N LEU A 67 3.30 6.21 -4.73
CA LEU A 67 3.92 7.49 -5.02
C LEU A 67 5.42 7.41 -4.78
N CYS A 68 6.16 8.48 -5.08
CA CYS A 68 7.59 8.51 -4.81
C CYS A 68 7.86 8.18 -3.34
N ALA A 69 8.74 7.21 -3.09
CA ALA A 69 9.06 6.77 -1.74
C ALA A 69 9.92 7.79 -0.94
N HIS A 70 10.43 8.83 -1.60
CA HIS A 70 11.39 9.80 -1.06
C HIS A 70 12.47 9.09 -0.23
N CYS A 71 13.15 8.12 -0.86
CA CYS A 71 14.08 7.21 -0.21
C CYS A 71 15.17 7.97 0.57
N GLN A 72 15.66 7.36 1.65
CA GLN A 72 16.74 7.93 2.42
C GLN A 72 18.05 7.99 1.62
N ASP A 73 18.27 6.98 0.79
CA ASP A 73 19.38 6.85 -0.16
C ASP A 73 18.81 6.65 -1.59
N PRO A 74 18.41 7.73 -2.29
CA PRO A 74 17.68 7.60 -3.55
C PRO A 74 18.56 7.08 -4.69
N HIS A 75 18.16 5.97 -5.32
CA HIS A 75 18.85 5.42 -6.49
C HIS A 75 18.86 6.41 -7.66
N CYS A 76 17.77 7.14 -7.87
CA CYS A 76 17.67 8.20 -8.87
C CYS A 76 18.69 9.34 -8.62
N ALA A 77 19.09 9.60 -7.38
CA ALA A 77 20.12 10.59 -7.08
C ALA A 77 21.54 10.10 -7.39
N LYS A 78 21.78 8.79 -7.33
CA LYS A 78 23.09 8.18 -7.64
C LYS A 78 23.41 8.22 -9.14
N VAL A 79 22.39 8.12 -9.99
CA VAL A 79 22.55 8.16 -11.46
C VAL A 79 22.47 9.57 -12.03
N ALA A 80 21.84 10.50 -11.30
CA ALA A 80 21.69 11.88 -11.72
C ALA A 80 23.04 12.62 -11.77
N LYS A 81 23.22 13.43 -12.80
CA LYS A 81 24.38 14.31 -13.00
C LYS A 81 24.07 15.72 -12.53
N ASP A 82 25.11 16.50 -12.26
CA ASP A 82 25.05 17.93 -11.92
C ASP A 82 24.20 18.27 -10.68
N GLY A 83 23.95 17.27 -9.82
CA GLY A 83 23.05 17.41 -8.67
C GLY A 83 21.59 17.66 -9.08
N ALA A 84 21.17 17.11 -10.23
CA ALA A 84 19.81 17.24 -10.75
C ALA A 84 18.75 16.58 -9.86
N VAL A 85 19.15 15.63 -9.01
CA VAL A 85 18.30 15.07 -7.97
C VAL A 85 18.99 15.31 -6.64
N TYR A 86 18.29 15.94 -5.72
CA TYR A 86 18.81 16.25 -4.39
C TYR A 86 17.77 15.95 -3.33
N LYS A 87 18.26 15.77 -2.11
CA LYS A 87 17.42 15.53 -0.93
C LYS A 87 17.54 16.74 -0.02
N ARG A 88 16.39 17.29 0.36
CA ARG A 88 16.28 18.40 1.31
C ARG A 88 16.57 17.91 2.73
N ASP A 89 16.81 18.85 3.64
CA ASP A 89 17.06 18.56 5.06
C ASP A 89 15.84 17.92 5.76
N ASP A 90 14.63 18.22 5.27
CA ASP A 90 13.37 17.60 5.72
C ASP A 90 13.11 16.20 5.13
N GLY A 91 14.04 15.70 4.31
CA GLY A 91 13.99 14.37 3.71
C GLY A 91 13.26 14.29 2.36
N ILE A 92 12.68 15.37 1.87
CA ILE A 92 11.99 15.38 0.56
C ILE A 92 13.03 15.33 -0.57
N VAL A 93 12.96 14.28 -1.38
CA VAL A 93 13.73 14.14 -2.64
C VAL A 93 13.08 14.97 -3.76
N ILE A 94 13.84 15.87 -4.39
CA ILE A 94 13.41 16.74 -5.49
C ILE A 94 14.22 16.45 -6.75
N ILE A 95 13.57 16.57 -7.91
CA ILE A 95 14.23 16.58 -9.22
C ILE A 95 14.19 18.03 -9.69
N ASP A 96 15.35 18.64 -9.89
CA ASP A 96 15.49 19.98 -10.45
C ASP A 96 15.12 19.95 -11.94
N PRO A 97 14.07 20.66 -12.39
CA PRO A 97 13.58 20.57 -13.76
C PRO A 97 14.59 21.08 -14.80
N GLU A 98 15.45 22.03 -14.45
CA GLU A 98 16.42 22.59 -15.40
C GLU A 98 17.64 21.66 -15.52
N LYS A 99 18.19 21.21 -14.39
CA LYS A 99 19.39 20.36 -14.38
C LYS A 99 19.11 18.95 -14.89
N SER A 100 17.90 18.43 -14.68
CA SER A 100 17.55 17.04 -15.05
C SER A 100 17.23 16.86 -16.54
N LYS A 101 17.21 17.96 -17.31
CA LYS A 101 16.86 17.93 -18.74
C LYS A 101 17.77 16.99 -19.52
N GLY A 102 17.17 16.08 -20.28
CA GLY A 102 17.85 15.07 -21.08
C GLY A 102 18.32 13.82 -20.31
N GLN A 103 18.16 13.76 -18.98
CA GLN A 103 18.66 12.65 -18.16
C GLN A 103 17.59 11.55 -17.98
N LYS A 104 17.37 10.76 -19.03
CA LYS A 104 16.38 9.66 -19.02
C LYS A 104 16.70 8.57 -17.99
N GLU A 105 17.99 8.37 -17.67
CA GLU A 105 18.45 7.36 -16.72
C GLU A 105 17.87 7.52 -15.30
N ILE A 106 17.45 8.74 -14.94
CA ILE A 106 16.81 9.03 -13.64
C ILE A 106 15.48 8.29 -13.48
N VAL A 107 14.77 8.05 -14.60
CA VAL A 107 13.50 7.31 -14.63
C VAL A 107 13.73 5.84 -14.32
N ASP A 108 14.65 5.21 -15.04
CA ASP A 108 14.94 3.77 -14.96
C ASP A 108 15.54 3.36 -13.60
N ALA A 109 16.16 4.30 -12.89
CA ALA A 109 16.75 4.04 -11.58
C ALA A 109 15.72 3.90 -10.45
N CYS A 110 14.44 4.23 -10.66
CA CYS A 110 13.43 4.15 -9.61
C CYS A 110 12.89 2.71 -9.46
N PRO A 111 13.13 2.01 -8.33
CA PRO A 111 12.75 0.59 -8.19
C PRO A 111 11.23 0.35 -8.24
N ILE A 112 10.43 1.36 -7.92
CA ILE A 112 8.95 1.26 -7.91
C ILE A 112 8.29 1.97 -9.10
N ASN A 113 9.08 2.44 -10.08
CA ASN A 113 8.59 3.16 -11.26
C ASN A 113 7.76 4.41 -10.93
N ALA A 114 8.13 5.15 -9.87
CA ALA A 114 7.43 6.37 -9.43
C ALA A 114 7.94 7.66 -10.11
N VAL A 115 8.93 7.54 -11.01
CA VAL A 115 9.44 8.63 -11.83
C VAL A 115 8.96 8.41 -13.26
N TYR A 116 8.49 9.47 -13.90
CA TYR A 116 7.97 9.46 -15.26
C TYR A 116 8.83 10.34 -16.15
N TRP A 117 8.94 9.97 -17.42
CA TRP A 117 9.52 10.86 -18.42
C TRP A 117 8.47 11.81 -18.99
N ASN A 118 8.80 13.10 -19.10
CA ASN A 118 8.01 14.07 -19.85
C ASN A 118 8.62 14.25 -21.24
N GLU A 119 7.91 13.79 -22.28
CA GLU A 119 8.41 13.88 -23.66
C GLU A 119 8.39 15.29 -24.23
N GLU A 120 7.54 16.20 -23.77
CA GLU A 120 7.52 17.57 -24.29
C GLU A 120 8.68 18.40 -23.73
N LEU A 121 8.86 18.30 -22.41
CA LEU A 121 9.87 19.06 -21.67
C LEU A 121 11.25 18.40 -21.69
N GLN A 122 11.31 17.11 -22.03
CA GLN A 122 12.50 16.26 -21.98
C GLN A 122 13.14 16.22 -20.58
N ILE A 123 12.31 16.02 -19.55
CA ILE A 123 12.71 15.97 -18.14
C ILE A 123 12.05 14.78 -17.43
N PRO A 124 12.69 14.20 -16.39
CA PRO A 124 12.03 13.30 -15.46
C PRO A 124 11.15 14.08 -14.45
N GLN A 125 9.98 13.53 -14.14
CA GLN A 125 8.99 14.13 -13.23
C GLN A 125 8.44 13.09 -12.26
N LYS A 126 8.09 13.52 -11.05
CA LYS A 126 7.56 12.68 -9.98
C LYS A 126 6.94 13.54 -8.88
N CYS A 127 6.26 12.91 -7.92
CA CYS A 127 5.77 13.56 -6.70
C CYS A 127 6.85 14.43 -6.03
N THR A 128 6.52 15.68 -5.70
CA THR A 128 7.38 16.60 -4.93
C THR A 128 7.01 16.64 -3.45
N MET A 129 6.11 15.77 -3.00
CA MET A 129 5.42 15.85 -1.71
C MET A 129 4.72 17.22 -1.50
N CYS A 130 4.32 17.85 -2.61
CA CYS A 130 3.79 19.22 -2.64
C CYS A 130 4.70 20.20 -1.88
N ALA A 131 6.02 20.02 -1.95
CA ALA A 131 6.98 20.87 -1.25
C ALA A 131 6.82 22.37 -1.57
N GLU A 132 6.31 22.68 -2.76
CA GLU A 132 5.93 24.04 -3.18
C GLU A 132 4.88 24.63 -2.23
N LEU A 133 3.79 23.89 -2.06
CA LEU A 133 2.67 24.26 -1.20
C LEU A 133 3.09 24.28 0.26
N LEU A 134 3.89 23.28 0.65
CA LEU A 134 4.40 23.19 2.00
C LEU A 134 5.17 24.48 2.35
N ASP A 135 6.01 24.99 1.47
CA ASP A 135 6.87 26.14 1.78
C ASP A 135 6.25 27.51 1.44
N ASP A 136 5.07 27.54 0.82
CA ASP A 136 4.40 28.76 0.40
C ASP A 136 3.88 29.59 1.60
N PRO A 137 4.44 30.77 1.89
CA PRO A 137 4.02 31.58 3.03
C PRO A 137 2.58 32.08 2.92
N GLU A 138 2.07 32.34 1.72
CA GLU A 138 0.69 32.81 1.51
C GLU A 138 -0.30 31.70 1.79
N TYR A 139 -0.01 30.49 1.30
CA TYR A 139 -0.83 29.31 1.62
C TYR A 139 -0.82 29.00 3.12
N LEU A 140 0.34 29.10 3.77
CA LEU A 140 0.46 28.88 5.21
C LEU A 140 -0.25 29.94 6.05
N ASP A 141 -0.32 31.19 5.57
CA ASP A 141 -1.09 32.25 6.22
C ASP A 141 -2.60 32.01 6.06
N TYR A 142 -3.05 31.61 4.86
CA TYR A 142 -4.43 31.24 4.59
C TYR A 142 -4.94 30.10 5.50
N LEU A 143 -4.10 29.07 5.73
CA LEU A 143 -4.47 27.97 6.62
C LEU A 143 -4.68 28.42 8.08
N GLY A 144 -4.06 29.52 8.52
CA GLY A 144 -4.13 30.08 9.87
C GLY A 144 -3.44 29.23 10.95
N ASP A 145 -3.54 27.90 10.88
CA ASP A 145 -2.82 26.94 11.72
C ASP A 145 -1.93 26.03 10.85
N LYS A 146 -0.62 26.24 10.98
CA LYS A 146 0.42 25.50 10.26
C LYS A 146 0.42 23.99 10.57
N LYS A 147 -0.31 23.52 11.57
CA LYS A 147 -0.52 22.08 11.83
C LYS A 147 -1.37 21.39 10.75
N PHE A 148 -2.13 22.14 9.96
CA PHE A 148 -2.92 21.61 8.83
C PHE A 148 -2.17 21.61 7.50
N LYS A 149 -0.89 22.03 7.50
CA LYS A 149 -0.02 21.97 6.32
C LYS A 149 0.23 20.51 5.91
N LYS A 150 -0.48 20.03 4.89
CA LYS A 150 -0.39 18.66 4.37
C LYS A 150 -0.33 18.67 2.83
N PRO A 151 0.27 17.66 2.19
CA PRO A 151 0.18 17.49 0.74
C PRO A 151 -1.26 17.31 0.26
N ARG A 152 -1.56 17.73 -0.97
CA ARG A 152 -2.93 17.69 -1.54
C ARG A 152 -3.57 16.32 -1.52
N CYS A 153 -2.79 15.27 -1.77
CA CYS A 153 -3.30 13.90 -1.72
C CYS A 153 -3.80 13.49 -0.33
N VAL A 154 -3.17 14.01 0.73
CA VAL A 154 -3.53 13.76 2.13
C VAL A 154 -4.75 14.59 2.51
N GLU A 155 -4.77 15.87 2.13
CA GLU A 155 -5.92 16.77 2.34
C GLU A 155 -7.19 16.25 1.67
N ALA A 156 -7.08 15.74 0.44
CA ALA A 156 -8.20 15.27 -0.35
C ALA A 156 -8.69 13.86 0.02
N CYS A 157 -8.03 13.13 0.93
CA CYS A 157 -8.37 11.74 1.21
C CYS A 157 -9.57 11.66 2.18
N PRO A 158 -10.77 11.21 1.74
CA PRO A 158 -11.95 11.19 2.61
C PRO A 158 -11.86 10.15 3.73
N ASN A 159 -11.08 9.08 3.52
CA ASN A 159 -10.95 7.96 4.46
C ASN A 159 -9.66 8.03 5.29
N HIS A 160 -8.87 9.09 5.14
CA HIS A 160 -7.59 9.28 5.84
C HIS A 160 -6.60 8.11 5.62
N ALA A 161 -6.62 7.50 4.43
CA ALA A 161 -5.68 6.44 4.04
C ALA A 161 -4.24 6.93 3.88
N LEU A 162 -4.05 8.24 3.67
CA LEU A 162 -2.76 8.89 3.58
C LEU A 162 -2.56 9.75 4.83
N ILE A 163 -1.50 9.49 5.58
CA ILE A 163 -1.22 10.15 6.87
C ILE A 163 0.13 10.85 6.75
N PHE A 164 0.13 12.18 6.82
CA PHE A 164 1.35 13.00 6.71
C PHE A 164 1.82 13.48 8.07
N GLY A 165 3.14 13.53 8.27
CA GLY A 165 3.72 14.12 9.48
C GLY A 165 5.23 13.99 9.58
N ASP A 166 5.76 14.31 10.77
CA ASP A 166 7.18 14.13 11.12
C ASP A 166 7.44 12.70 11.59
N LEU A 167 8.29 11.98 10.85
CA LEU A 167 8.77 10.64 11.15
C LEU A 167 9.78 10.62 12.32
N ASP A 168 10.34 11.76 12.71
CA ASP A 168 11.26 11.85 13.85
C ASP A 168 10.52 12.10 15.17
N ASP A 169 9.25 12.55 15.13
CA ASP A 169 8.42 12.72 16.32
C ASP A 169 7.63 11.43 16.61
N PRO A 170 7.91 10.69 17.69
CA PRO A 170 7.16 9.48 18.04
C PRO A 170 5.70 9.76 18.41
N ASN A 171 5.33 11.01 18.72
CA ASN A 171 3.96 11.37 19.06
C ASN A 171 3.11 11.79 17.85
N SER A 172 3.73 11.92 16.66
CA SER A 172 3.04 12.30 15.43
C SER A 172 2.03 11.22 15.01
N GLU A 173 0.98 11.62 14.28
CA GLU A 173 -0.04 10.69 13.78
C GLU A 173 0.58 9.60 12.89
N ILE A 174 1.54 9.98 12.05
CA ILE A 174 2.26 9.05 11.17
C ILE A 174 3.08 8.02 11.96
N SER A 175 3.82 8.44 13.00
CA SER A 175 4.63 7.51 13.81
C SER A 175 3.76 6.51 14.57
N LYS A 176 2.62 6.95 15.09
CA LYS A 176 1.63 6.06 15.74
C LYS A 176 1.03 5.07 14.74
N ALA A 177 0.62 5.56 13.57
CA ALA A 177 0.06 4.70 12.52
C ALA A 177 1.06 3.64 12.04
N ILE A 178 2.34 4.01 11.90
CA ILE A 178 3.41 3.05 11.56
C ILE A 178 3.64 2.03 12.67
N ALA A 179 3.60 2.45 13.94
CA ALA A 179 3.78 1.55 15.08
C ALA A 179 2.62 0.55 15.26
N GLU A 180 1.39 0.98 14.94
CA GLU A 180 0.17 0.14 15.03
C GLU A 180 -0.05 -0.72 13.78
N GLY A 181 0.37 -0.23 12.62
CA GLY A 181 0.15 -0.87 11.33
C GLY A 181 1.18 -1.95 11.00
N ARG A 182 0.81 -2.88 10.10
CA ARG A 182 1.76 -3.82 9.52
C ARG A 182 2.56 -3.11 8.43
N VAL A 183 3.82 -2.78 8.68
CA VAL A 183 4.70 -2.21 7.64
C VAL A 183 4.95 -3.26 6.56
N THR A 184 4.62 -2.94 5.32
CA THR A 184 4.77 -3.84 4.17
C THR A 184 5.40 -3.05 3.03
N PRO A 185 6.73 -3.16 2.83
CA PRO A 185 7.41 -2.53 1.71
C PRO A 185 6.80 -2.97 0.38
N LEU A 186 6.79 -2.07 -0.61
CA LEU A 186 6.50 -2.44 -1.99
C LEU A 186 7.67 -3.25 -2.55
N GLU A 187 7.38 -4.07 -3.57
CA GLU A 187 8.41 -4.80 -4.32
C GLU A 187 9.50 -3.84 -4.82
N GLY A 188 10.76 -4.16 -4.52
CA GLY A 188 11.93 -3.35 -4.83
C GLY A 188 12.35 -2.34 -3.75
N LEU A 189 11.60 -2.25 -2.63
CA LEU A 189 11.93 -1.38 -1.49
C LEU A 189 12.24 -2.14 -0.20
N GLU A 190 12.32 -3.47 -0.22
CA GLU A 190 12.41 -4.34 0.96
C GLU A 190 13.56 -3.96 1.90
N ASP A 191 14.72 -3.62 1.34
CA ASP A 191 15.92 -3.24 2.08
C ASP A 191 16.15 -1.71 2.13
N MET A 192 15.18 -0.92 1.65
CA MET A 192 15.30 0.53 1.55
C MET A 192 14.61 1.25 2.70
N LYS A 193 15.30 2.25 3.26
CA LYS A 193 14.67 3.21 4.18
C LYS A 193 13.97 4.30 3.36
N THR A 194 12.70 4.56 3.63
CA THR A 194 11.86 5.49 2.86
C THR A 194 11.17 6.51 3.76
N ASN A 195 10.74 7.64 3.18
CA ASN A 195 9.87 8.59 3.87
C ASN A 195 8.40 8.37 3.57
N VAL A 196 8.07 7.58 2.55
CA VAL A 196 6.73 7.03 2.37
C VAL A 196 6.72 5.57 2.79
N VAL A 197 5.83 5.23 3.71
CA VAL A 197 5.72 3.89 4.30
C VAL A 197 4.37 3.31 3.95
N TRP A 198 4.35 2.10 3.40
CA TRP A 198 3.11 1.40 3.11
C TRP A 198 2.75 0.48 4.27
N LEU A 199 1.51 0.61 4.72
CA LEU A 199 0.95 -0.14 5.82
C LEU A 199 -0.15 -1.04 5.28
N ASN A 200 -0.15 -2.28 5.74
CA ASN A 200 -1.21 -3.25 5.50
C ASN A 200 -1.48 -3.41 3.99
N VAL A 201 -0.42 -3.51 3.17
CA VAL A 201 -0.52 -3.90 1.76
C VAL A 201 -0.83 -5.37 1.68
N PRO A 202 -2.01 -5.80 1.16
CA PRO A 202 -2.44 -7.18 1.29
C PRO A 202 -1.46 -8.23 0.78
N SER A 203 -1.29 -9.32 1.55
CA SER A 203 -0.54 -10.52 1.14
C SER A 203 -1.50 -11.57 0.54
N VAL A 204 -1.36 -12.84 0.91
CA VAL A 204 -2.23 -13.94 0.54
C VAL A 204 -3.22 -14.24 1.68
N PHE A 205 -4.47 -14.53 1.33
CA PHE A 205 -5.44 -15.17 2.20
C PHE A 205 -5.75 -16.61 1.77
N LEU A 206 -6.13 -17.43 2.74
CA LEU A 206 -6.88 -18.66 2.49
C LEU A 206 -8.25 -18.51 3.14
N ALA A 207 -9.28 -18.95 2.45
CA ALA A 207 -10.66 -18.92 2.92
C ALA A 207 -11.41 -20.19 2.52
N GLY A 208 -12.44 -20.56 3.27
CA GLY A 208 -13.29 -21.70 2.96
C GLY A 208 -14.62 -21.61 3.69
N THR A 209 -15.52 -22.54 3.40
CA THR A 209 -16.83 -22.63 4.06
C THR A 209 -17.01 -24.00 4.66
N VAL A 210 -17.54 -24.09 5.88
CA VAL A 210 -17.79 -25.35 6.58
C VAL A 210 -19.28 -25.63 6.67
N TYR A 211 -19.65 -26.84 6.27
CA TYR A 211 -21.00 -27.37 6.28
C TYR A 211 -21.09 -28.56 7.22
N TYR A 212 -22.29 -28.74 7.79
CA TYR A 212 -22.69 -30.03 8.35
C TYR A 212 -22.71 -31.09 7.24
N PRO A 213 -22.90 -32.39 7.57
CA PRO A 213 -23.16 -33.41 6.55
C PRO A 213 -24.17 -32.92 5.50
N ALA A 214 -23.90 -33.19 4.22
CA ALA A 214 -24.57 -32.53 3.10
C ALA A 214 -26.11 -32.64 3.14
N GLU A 215 -26.64 -33.71 3.73
CA GLU A 215 -28.07 -33.93 3.96
C GLU A 215 -28.75 -32.92 4.89
N MET A 216 -27.99 -32.18 5.71
CA MET A 216 -28.53 -31.14 6.59
C MET A 216 -28.72 -29.81 5.87
N GLU A 217 -28.05 -29.59 4.73
CA GLU A 217 -28.06 -28.33 3.97
C GLU A 217 -27.77 -27.07 4.83
N GLU A 218 -27.02 -27.23 5.92
CA GLU A 218 -26.72 -26.19 6.90
C GLU A 218 -25.21 -25.94 7.05
N VAL A 219 -24.86 -24.69 7.32
CA VAL A 219 -23.48 -24.26 7.60
C VAL A 219 -23.14 -24.44 9.08
N VAL A 220 -21.86 -24.67 9.38
CA VAL A 220 -21.37 -24.77 10.75
C VAL A 220 -20.88 -23.41 11.22
N VAL A 221 -21.50 -22.88 12.26
CA VAL A 221 -21.07 -21.63 12.91
C VAL A 221 -20.18 -21.98 14.12
N GLY A 222 -19.02 -21.34 14.23
CA GLY A 222 -18.09 -21.55 15.34
C GLY A 222 -17.21 -22.82 15.22
N ALA A 223 -17.06 -23.38 14.01
CA ALA A 223 -16.03 -24.40 13.77
C ALA A 223 -14.65 -23.76 13.92
N LYS A 224 -13.77 -24.38 14.69
CA LYS A 224 -12.40 -23.92 14.89
C LYS A 224 -11.56 -24.32 13.70
N VAL A 225 -10.89 -23.35 13.12
CA VAL A 225 -10.02 -23.53 11.96
C VAL A 225 -8.61 -23.14 12.36
N LYS A 226 -7.68 -24.09 12.27
CA LYS A 226 -6.26 -23.88 12.56
C LYS A 226 -5.44 -24.08 11.30
N LEU A 227 -4.61 -23.09 10.97
CA LEU A 227 -3.68 -23.13 9.86
C LEU A 227 -2.26 -23.27 10.41
N THR A 228 -1.43 -24.11 9.80
CA THR A 228 -0.03 -24.31 10.20
C THR A 228 0.87 -24.31 8.97
N CYS A 229 1.85 -23.42 8.92
CA CYS A 229 2.85 -23.44 7.86
C CYS A 229 3.82 -24.61 8.08
N LYS A 230 3.92 -25.53 7.11
CA LYS A 230 4.77 -26.72 7.22
C LYS A 230 6.24 -26.37 7.36
N GLU A 231 6.67 -25.29 6.68
CA GLU A 231 8.07 -24.93 6.59
C GLU A 231 8.55 -24.16 7.83
N THR A 232 7.69 -23.36 8.46
CA THR A 232 8.09 -22.50 9.60
C THR A 232 7.52 -22.94 10.93
N GLY A 233 6.44 -23.75 10.92
CA GLY A 233 5.67 -24.10 12.12
C GLY A 233 4.79 -22.96 12.66
N GLU A 234 4.73 -21.82 11.97
CA GLU A 234 3.86 -20.71 12.36
C GLU A 234 2.38 -21.11 12.22
N THR A 235 1.55 -20.65 13.16
CA THR A 235 0.14 -21.05 13.23
C THR A 235 -0.79 -19.84 13.27
N TRP A 236 -1.96 -20.00 12.65
CA TRP A 236 -3.06 -19.04 12.71
C TRP A 236 -4.34 -19.77 13.08
N GLU A 237 -5.23 -19.10 13.81
CA GLU A 237 -6.50 -19.67 14.23
C GLU A 237 -7.63 -18.68 13.95
N THR A 238 -8.78 -19.21 13.55
CA THR A 238 -10.02 -18.47 13.33
C THR A 238 -11.22 -19.38 13.58
N GLU A 239 -12.41 -18.81 13.55
CA GLU A 239 -13.65 -19.56 13.67
C GLU A 239 -14.57 -19.23 12.49
N THR A 240 -15.39 -20.20 12.09
CA THR A 240 -16.40 -19.95 11.07
C THR A 240 -17.45 -18.96 11.55
N ASN A 241 -17.78 -18.00 10.70
CA ASN A 241 -18.78 -16.99 10.97
C ASN A 241 -20.22 -17.54 10.79
N TYR A 242 -21.22 -16.66 10.82
CA TYR A 242 -22.63 -17.02 10.68
C TYR A 242 -23.04 -17.53 9.29
N PHE A 243 -22.18 -17.40 8.28
CA PHE A 243 -22.32 -18.03 6.97
C PHE A 243 -21.50 -19.33 6.84
N GLY A 244 -20.85 -19.77 7.91
CA GLY A 244 -19.92 -20.91 7.88
C GLY A 244 -18.58 -20.61 7.25
N ASP A 245 -18.31 -19.36 6.89
CA ASP A 245 -17.07 -18.96 6.24
C ASP A 245 -15.97 -18.73 7.27
N TRP A 246 -14.76 -19.12 6.91
CA TRP A 246 -13.53 -18.75 7.61
C TRP A 246 -12.56 -18.10 6.62
N GLU A 247 -11.73 -17.20 7.11
CA GLU A 247 -10.69 -16.53 6.34
C GLU A 247 -9.50 -16.26 7.26
N VAL A 248 -8.29 -16.52 6.76
CA VAL A 248 -7.04 -16.07 7.38
C VAL A 248 -6.27 -15.27 6.35
N GLU A 249 -6.10 -13.98 6.64
CA GLU A 249 -5.31 -13.02 5.86
C GLU A 249 -3.84 -13.05 6.27
N TRP A 250 -3.00 -12.39 5.47
CA TRP A 250 -1.58 -12.15 5.78
C TRP A 250 -0.69 -13.41 5.84
N LEU A 251 -1.09 -14.46 5.15
CA LEU A 251 -0.29 -15.68 5.06
C LEU A 251 1.00 -15.42 4.24
N PRO A 252 2.09 -16.12 4.58
CA PRO A 252 3.33 -16.04 3.80
C PRO A 252 3.10 -16.61 2.41
N LYS A 253 3.66 -15.95 1.39
CA LYS A 253 3.59 -16.40 -0.01
C LYS A 253 4.44 -17.65 -0.26
N ASN A 254 4.00 -18.50 -1.19
CA ASN A 254 4.70 -19.69 -1.66
C ASN A 254 5.07 -20.67 -0.52
N LYS A 255 4.10 -20.93 0.37
CA LYS A 255 4.23 -21.87 1.49
C LYS A 255 3.13 -22.92 1.45
N ASN A 256 3.41 -24.09 2.02
CA ASN A 256 2.41 -25.13 2.23
C ASN A 256 1.78 -24.93 3.62
N ILE A 257 0.48 -24.72 3.64
CA ILE A 257 -0.30 -24.50 4.86
C ILE A 257 -1.20 -25.72 5.09
N ASP A 258 -1.04 -26.40 6.21
CA ASP A 258 -2.02 -27.38 6.68
C ASP A 258 -3.19 -26.66 7.33
N VAL A 259 -4.40 -27.09 6.98
CA VAL A 259 -5.66 -26.60 7.52
C VAL A 259 -6.30 -27.74 8.31
N GLU A 260 -6.64 -27.47 9.57
CA GLU A 260 -7.35 -28.37 10.47
C GLU A 260 -8.65 -27.70 10.91
N ILE A 261 -9.78 -28.39 10.72
CA ILE A 261 -11.12 -27.90 11.06
C ILE A 261 -11.75 -28.85 12.06
N SER A 262 -12.14 -28.32 13.23
CA SER A 262 -12.73 -29.09 14.32
C SER A 262 -14.03 -28.47 14.84
N PHE A 263 -14.98 -29.33 15.18
CA PHE A 263 -16.26 -28.95 15.77
C PHE A 263 -16.80 -30.09 16.63
N ASP A 264 -17.40 -29.78 17.78
CA ASP A 264 -17.81 -30.78 18.76
C ASP A 264 -18.85 -31.75 18.19
N GLY A 265 -18.62 -33.05 18.35
CA GLY A 265 -19.48 -34.10 17.81
C GLY A 265 -19.17 -34.55 16.38
N TYR A 266 -18.17 -33.94 15.74
CA TYR A 266 -17.74 -34.26 14.37
C TYR A 266 -16.27 -34.66 14.32
N LYS A 267 -15.90 -35.41 13.27
CA LYS A 267 -14.51 -35.75 12.97
C LYS A 267 -13.77 -34.49 12.53
N THR A 268 -12.52 -34.38 12.93
CA THR A 268 -11.63 -33.31 12.46
C THR A 268 -11.32 -33.50 10.98
N ALA A 269 -11.52 -32.45 10.19
CA ALA A 269 -11.16 -32.43 8.77
C ALA A 269 -9.78 -31.80 8.59
N THR A 270 -8.94 -32.39 7.75
CA THR A 270 -7.58 -31.91 7.50
C THR A 270 -7.24 -31.94 6.02
N TYR A 271 -6.60 -30.88 5.52
CA TYR A 271 -6.06 -30.82 4.16
C TYR A 271 -4.93 -29.78 4.10
N SER A 272 -4.27 -29.65 2.94
CA SER A 272 -3.24 -28.64 2.73
C SER A 272 -3.59 -27.73 1.55
N ALA A 273 -3.17 -26.48 1.63
CA ALA A 273 -3.22 -25.52 0.53
C ALA A 273 -1.86 -24.86 0.33
N PHE A 274 -1.57 -24.45 -0.91
CA PHE A 274 -0.38 -23.68 -1.25
C PHE A 274 -0.76 -22.20 -1.36
N THR A 275 0.12 -21.30 -0.91
CA THR A 275 -0.13 -19.85 -0.91
C THR A 275 0.56 -19.14 -2.07
N ASP A 276 0.45 -19.67 -3.30
CA ASP A 276 0.93 -18.98 -4.51
C ASP A 276 0.09 -17.72 -4.82
N LYS A 277 -1.19 -17.74 -4.46
CA LYS A 277 -2.12 -16.61 -4.56
C LYS A 277 -3.19 -16.71 -3.48
N ASP A 278 -4.09 -15.74 -3.45
CA ASP A 278 -5.30 -15.77 -2.63
C ASP A 278 -6.22 -16.91 -3.09
N HIS A 279 -6.63 -17.79 -2.16
CA HIS A 279 -7.46 -18.95 -2.50
C HIS A 279 -8.73 -19.05 -1.67
N TYR A 280 -9.80 -19.45 -2.35
CA TYR A 280 -10.90 -20.16 -1.71
C TYR A 280 -10.61 -21.67 -1.78
N VAL A 281 -10.23 -22.28 -0.65
CA VAL A 281 -9.77 -23.68 -0.62
C VAL A 281 -10.91 -24.70 -0.72
N GLY A 282 -12.16 -24.26 -0.59
CA GLY A 282 -13.34 -25.07 -0.86
C GLY A 282 -14.36 -25.16 0.27
N MET A 283 -15.35 -26.02 0.03
CA MET A 283 -16.40 -26.36 0.98
C MET A 283 -16.01 -27.63 1.74
N THR A 284 -15.95 -27.56 3.06
CA THR A 284 -15.66 -28.71 3.92
C THR A 284 -16.96 -29.21 4.55
N TYR A 285 -17.36 -30.44 4.24
CA TYR A 285 -18.51 -31.09 4.89
C TYR A 285 -18.00 -31.95 6.04
N LEU A 286 -18.44 -31.66 7.27
CA LEU A 286 -18.02 -32.43 8.45
C LEU A 286 -18.72 -33.79 8.49
N GLU A 287 -18.00 -34.82 8.95
CA GLU A 287 -18.57 -36.14 9.23
C GLU A 287 -18.84 -36.29 10.73
N LYS A 288 -19.93 -36.96 11.11
CA LYS A 288 -20.17 -37.30 12.52
C LYS A 288 -19.14 -38.33 13.01
N ASN A 289 -18.77 -38.22 14.30
CA ASN A 289 -17.93 -39.20 14.99
C ASN A 289 -18.55 -40.60 15.06
#